data_AF-A0A816WMU6-F1
#
_entry.id   AF-A0A816WMU6-F1
#
_cell.length_a   1.000
_cell.length_b   1.000
_cell.length_c   1.000
_cell.angle_alpha   90.00
_cell.angle_beta   90.00
_cell.angle_gamma   90.00
#
_symmetry.space_group_name_H-M   'P 1'
#
loop_
_entity.id
_entity.type
_entity.pdbx_description
1 polymer ?
#
loop_
_entity_poly.entity_id
_entity_poly.type
_entity_poly.pdbx_seq_one_letter_code
_entity_poly.pdbx_strand_id
1 'polypeptide(L)'
;MPKDFRAVMRHLKRNNPTLLGGNHFYICPSCGNRCANASKCNLTGCQSSNSPVRTPASVVVFPLVPQISSILERETLIIPTYELNQCDDLPNSQCAQEVARKEKQINPARNNVTLTLNTDGVLLKRISRSLWITCACINELPRKTRYDINNMLICSMSTGDDKPKKDEYSTILQDIVNELKFLEQVGFDVLLPSTVKTHNRTYTHFYAFTITAVCDKPAQAIMMNIKDPTGFFSCGWCCIPG
;
A
#
# COMPACT_ATOMS: atom_id res chain seq x y z
N MET A 1 1.09 -24.50 -7.08
CA MET A 1 1.01 -23.57 -5.93
C MET A 1 2.38 -23.38 -5.30
N PRO A 2 2.79 -22.15 -4.94
CA PRO A 2 4.03 -21.87 -4.20
C PRO A 2 4.10 -22.66 -2.88
N LYS A 3 5.29 -23.14 -2.50
CA LYS A 3 5.52 -23.94 -1.29
C LYS A 3 6.01 -23.13 -0.09
N ASP A 4 6.59 -21.96 -0.34
CA ASP A 4 7.12 -21.05 0.68
C ASP A 4 7.04 -19.58 0.19
N PHE A 5 7.31 -18.64 1.08
CA PHE A 5 7.24 -17.20 0.80
C PHE A 5 8.23 -16.76 -0.30
N ARG A 6 9.42 -17.38 -0.38
CA ARG A 6 10.38 -17.08 -1.46
C ARG A 6 9.85 -17.53 -2.82
N ALA A 7 9.08 -18.61 -2.87
CA ALA A 7 8.41 -19.06 -4.09
C ALA A 7 7.28 -18.11 -4.49
N VAL A 8 6.51 -17.57 -3.54
CA VAL A 8 5.51 -16.51 -3.80
C VAL A 8 6.21 -15.27 -4.36
N MET A 9 7.28 -14.81 -3.72
CA MET A 9 8.07 -13.66 -4.17
C MET A 9 8.67 -13.85 -5.56
N ARG A 10 9.23 -15.04 -5.85
CA ARG A 10 9.76 -15.35 -7.19
C ARG A 10 8.64 -15.37 -8.24
N HIS A 11 7.47 -15.89 -7.89
CA HIS A 11 6.32 -15.90 -8.79
C HIS A 11 5.82 -14.48 -9.09
N LEU A 12 5.68 -13.64 -8.05
CA LEU A 12 5.28 -12.24 -8.19
C LEU A 12 6.30 -11.46 -9.03
N LYS A 13 7.60 -11.58 -8.76
CA LYS A 13 8.64 -10.89 -9.55
C LYS A 13 8.70 -11.36 -11.01
N ARG A 14 8.37 -12.62 -11.29
CA ARG A 14 8.36 -13.16 -12.67
C ARG A 14 7.15 -12.68 -13.47
N ASN A 15 5.99 -12.57 -12.83
CA ASN A 15 4.73 -12.28 -13.52
C ASN A 15 4.34 -10.80 -13.46
N ASN A 16 4.93 -10.02 -12.55
CA ASN A 16 4.68 -8.59 -12.40
C ASN A 16 6.02 -7.83 -12.36
N PRO A 17 6.55 -7.41 -13.52
CA PRO A 17 7.83 -6.70 -13.58
C PRO A 17 7.79 -5.34 -12.87
N THR A 18 6.62 -4.77 -12.63
CA THR A 18 6.43 -3.55 -11.82
C THR A 18 6.76 -3.74 -10.34
N LEU A 19 6.79 -5.00 -9.87
CA LEU A 19 7.21 -5.38 -8.52
C LEU A 19 8.73 -5.61 -8.40
N LEU A 20 9.48 -5.39 -9.49
CA LEU A 20 10.94 -5.41 -9.46
C LEU A 20 11.44 -4.26 -8.58
N GLY A 21 12.47 -4.53 -7.78
CA GLY A 21 13.00 -3.56 -6.80
C GLY A 21 12.37 -3.62 -5.41
N GLY A 22 11.43 -4.53 -5.15
CA GLY A 22 10.87 -4.71 -3.81
C GLY A 22 11.94 -4.94 -2.73
N ASN A 23 11.87 -4.15 -1.67
CA ASN A 23 12.82 -4.10 -0.57
C ASN A 23 12.47 -5.19 0.45
N HIS A 24 13.32 -6.21 0.55
CA HIS A 24 13.13 -7.36 1.45
C HIS A 24 13.91 -7.17 2.74
N PHE A 25 13.23 -7.33 3.87
CA PHE A 25 13.83 -7.29 5.20
C PHE A 25 13.08 -8.20 6.17
N TYR A 26 13.63 -8.33 7.37
CA TYR A 26 13.03 -9.05 8.48
C TYR A 26 12.74 -8.08 9.62
N ILE A 27 11.75 -8.41 10.44
CA ILE A 27 11.42 -7.65 11.65
C ILE A 27 11.77 -8.50 12.87
N CYS A 28 12.62 -7.95 13.73
CA CYS A 28 13.04 -8.61 14.96
C CYS A 28 11.84 -8.80 15.91
N PRO A 29 11.54 -10.04 16.35
CA PRO A 29 10.38 -10.32 17.19
C PRO A 29 10.49 -9.77 18.63
N SER A 30 11.71 -9.43 19.07
CA SER A 30 11.99 -8.91 20.41
C SER A 30 11.87 -7.38 20.50
N CYS A 31 12.32 -6.65 19.48
CA CYS A 31 12.38 -5.18 19.53
C CYS A 31 11.68 -4.47 18.38
N GLY A 32 11.10 -5.19 17.42
CA GLY A 32 10.46 -4.61 16.24
C GLY A 32 11.44 -4.02 15.22
N ASN A 33 12.76 -4.05 15.47
CA ASN A 33 13.72 -3.42 14.58
C ASN A 33 13.83 -4.13 13.22
N ARG A 34 14.10 -3.33 12.18
CA ARG A 34 14.39 -3.80 10.84
C ARG A 34 15.76 -4.48 10.78
N CYS A 35 15.80 -5.69 10.23
CA CYS A 35 17.01 -6.51 10.10
C CYS A 35 17.19 -7.02 8.68
N ALA A 36 18.44 -7.07 8.21
CA ALA A 36 18.78 -7.63 6.89
C ALA A 36 18.79 -9.17 6.89
N ASN A 37 18.92 -9.80 8.07
CA ASN A 37 19.02 -11.24 8.23
C ASN A 37 18.01 -11.73 9.28
N ALA A 38 17.35 -12.86 9.00
CA ALA A 38 16.44 -13.51 9.93
C ALA A 38 17.14 -14.01 11.21
N SER A 39 18.42 -14.39 11.12
CA SER A 39 19.12 -15.00 12.26
C SER A 39 19.71 -14.00 13.25
N LYS A 40 19.72 -12.70 12.92
CA LYS A 40 20.45 -11.71 13.73
C LYS A 40 19.80 -10.34 13.73
N CYS A 41 19.52 -9.83 14.92
CA CYS A 41 19.19 -8.42 15.10
C CYS A 41 20.46 -7.56 15.10
N ASN A 42 20.44 -6.47 14.33
CA ASN A 42 21.51 -5.46 14.25
C ASN A 42 21.46 -4.43 15.39
N LEU A 43 20.42 -4.42 16.22
CA LEU A 43 20.30 -3.49 17.34
C LEU A 43 21.14 -3.99 18.54
N THR A 44 22.12 -3.19 18.94
CA THR A 44 22.95 -3.46 20.12
C THR A 44 22.08 -3.56 21.37
N GLY A 45 22.28 -4.61 22.19
CA GLY A 45 21.50 -4.85 23.39
C GLY A 45 20.16 -5.57 23.17
N CYS A 46 19.79 -5.90 21.93
CA CYS A 46 18.62 -6.73 21.68
C CYS A 46 18.85 -8.18 22.15
N GLN A 47 17.85 -8.78 22.79
CA GLN A 47 17.90 -10.20 23.18
C GLN A 47 18.02 -11.14 21.97
N SER A 48 17.54 -10.73 20.79
CA SER A 48 17.67 -11.46 19.53
C SER A 48 18.95 -11.12 18.73
N SER A 49 19.96 -10.50 19.37
CA SER A 49 21.22 -10.13 18.71
C SER A 49 22.14 -11.33 18.41
N ASN A 50 22.02 -12.43 19.15
CA ASN A 50 22.83 -13.64 18.96
C ASN A 50 22.02 -14.84 18.43
N SER A 51 20.74 -14.93 18.79
CA SER A 51 19.80 -15.93 18.26
C SER A 51 18.38 -15.39 18.40
N PRO A 52 17.51 -15.53 17.39
CA PRO A 52 16.16 -15.02 17.47
C PRO A 52 15.31 -15.85 18.46
N VAL A 53 14.58 -15.17 19.34
CA VAL A 53 13.71 -15.83 20.34
C VAL A 53 12.49 -16.50 19.68
N ARG A 54 12.08 -16.02 18.50
CA ARG A 54 10.97 -16.52 17.67
C ARG A 54 11.30 -16.34 16.19
N THR A 55 10.53 -16.93 15.28
CA THR A 55 10.75 -16.65 13.85
C THR A 55 10.46 -15.18 13.55
N PRO A 56 11.41 -14.42 13.00
CA PRO A 56 11.16 -13.04 12.57
C PRO A 56 10.13 -12.99 11.45
N ALA A 57 9.33 -11.92 11.41
CA ALA A 57 8.47 -11.67 10.26
C ALA A 57 9.34 -11.32 9.04
N SER A 58 9.05 -11.94 7.89
CA SER A 58 9.67 -11.62 6.60
C SER A 58 8.78 -10.64 5.86
N VAL A 59 9.32 -9.51 5.44
CA VAL A 59 8.57 -8.39 4.86
C VAL A 59 9.16 -7.98 3.53
N VAL A 60 8.30 -7.76 2.54
CA VAL A 60 8.67 -7.09 1.30
C VAL A 60 7.79 -5.87 1.11
N VAL A 61 8.42 -4.72 0.88
CA VAL A 61 7.74 -3.49 0.47
C VAL A 61 8.05 -3.26 -1.00
N PHE A 62 7.03 -3.00 -1.80
CA PHE A 62 7.19 -2.81 -3.24
C PHE A 62 7.09 -1.32 -3.59
N PRO A 63 7.92 -0.83 -4.52
CA PRO A 63 7.82 0.55 -4.97
C PRO A 63 6.48 0.78 -5.65
N LEU A 64 5.78 1.83 -5.26
CA LEU A 64 4.48 2.24 -5.79
C LEU A 64 4.61 2.99 -7.11
N VAL A 65 5.64 3.83 -7.30
CA VAL A 65 5.79 4.62 -8.54
C VAL A 65 5.74 3.74 -9.80
N PRO A 66 6.54 2.66 -9.95
CA PRO A 66 6.51 1.84 -11.15
C PRO A 66 5.17 1.12 -11.36
N GLN A 67 4.50 0.75 -10.26
CA GLN A 67 3.18 0.11 -10.33
C GLN A 67 2.12 1.09 -10.81
N ILE A 68 2.07 2.29 -10.23
CA ILE A 68 1.13 3.34 -10.61
C ILE A 68 1.38 3.74 -12.06
N SER A 69 2.62 4.08 -12.44
CA SER A 69 2.95 4.47 -13.83
C SER A 69 2.52 3.40 -14.83
N SER A 70 2.80 2.12 -14.57
CA SER A 70 2.39 1.04 -15.47
C SER A 70 0.88 0.91 -15.61
N ILE A 71 0.11 1.16 -14.55
CA ILE A 71 -1.36 1.13 -14.60
C ILE A 71 -1.86 2.31 -15.43
N LEU A 72 -1.35 3.52 -15.17
CA LEU A 72 -1.76 4.73 -15.89
C LEU A 72 -1.36 4.70 -17.38
N GLU A 73 -0.26 4.04 -17.72
CA GLU A 73 0.18 3.83 -19.11
C GLU A 73 -0.71 2.85 -19.88
N ARG A 74 -1.18 1.78 -19.21
CA ARG A 74 -2.01 0.73 -19.82
C ARG A 74 -3.47 1.13 -19.88
N GLU A 75 -4.00 1.56 -18.74
CA GLU A 75 -5.34 2.11 -18.63
C GLU A 75 -5.21 3.54 -19.13
N THR A 76 -5.27 3.75 -20.46
CA THR A 76 -5.31 5.09 -21.07
C THR A 76 -6.33 5.91 -20.31
N LEU A 77 -5.86 6.69 -19.33
CA LEU A 77 -6.74 7.43 -18.47
C LEU A 77 -7.32 8.50 -19.36
N ILE A 78 -8.54 8.27 -19.83
CA ILE A 78 -9.46 9.36 -20.01
C ILE A 78 -9.68 9.84 -18.58
N ILE A 79 -8.82 10.75 -18.09
CA ILE A 79 -9.09 11.49 -16.86
C ILE A 79 -10.48 12.07 -17.11
N PRO A 80 -11.54 11.54 -16.48
CA PRO A 80 -12.85 12.07 -16.75
C PRO A 80 -12.77 13.53 -16.36
N THR A 81 -13.10 14.43 -17.28
CA THR A 81 -13.48 15.78 -16.89
C THR A 81 -14.69 15.60 -15.99
N TYR A 82 -14.44 15.47 -14.68
CA TYR A 82 -15.44 15.15 -13.69
C TYR A 82 -16.60 16.14 -13.80
N GLU A 83 -17.77 15.67 -14.23
CA GLU A 83 -19.01 16.38 -13.99
C GLU A 83 -19.39 16.12 -12.52
N LEU A 84 -19.30 17.17 -11.70
CA LEU A 84 -19.46 17.19 -10.24
C LEU A 84 -20.83 16.68 -9.70
N ASN A 85 -21.70 16.15 -10.56
CA ASN A 85 -23.13 15.95 -10.26
C ASN A 85 -23.61 14.49 -10.20
N GLN A 86 -22.72 13.48 -10.28
CA GLN A 86 -23.12 12.07 -10.17
C GLN A 86 -22.37 11.36 -9.03
N CYS A 87 -22.88 11.47 -7.81
CA CYS A 87 -22.27 10.86 -6.62
C CYS A 87 -22.62 9.36 -6.48
N ASP A 88 -22.06 8.52 -7.36
CA ASP A 88 -22.27 7.05 -7.29
C ASP A 88 -20.96 6.24 -7.04
N ASP A 89 -19.78 6.89 -6.97
CA ASP A 89 -18.49 6.18 -6.86
C ASP A 89 -17.44 6.93 -5.99
N LEU A 90 -16.41 6.22 -5.52
CA LEU A 90 -15.31 6.72 -4.66
C LEU A 90 -14.64 8.04 -5.12
N PRO A 91 -14.42 8.28 -6.43
CA PRO A 91 -13.91 9.56 -6.93
C PRO A 91 -14.80 10.77 -6.61
N ASN A 92 -16.09 10.54 -6.38
CA ASN A 92 -17.05 11.58 -6.01
C ASN A 92 -17.29 11.63 -4.50
N SER A 93 -16.50 10.91 -3.69
CA SER A 93 -16.54 11.05 -2.23
C SER A 93 -16.13 12.46 -1.80
N GLN A 94 -16.65 12.93 -0.65
CA GLN A 94 -16.30 14.23 -0.09
C GLN A 94 -14.78 14.41 0.07
N CYS A 95 -14.06 13.36 0.47
CA CYS A 95 -12.60 13.37 0.61
C CYS A 95 -11.90 13.58 -0.75
N ALA A 96 -12.31 12.83 -1.79
CA ALA A 96 -11.74 12.97 -3.12
C ALA A 96 -12.03 14.36 -3.73
N GLN A 97 -13.26 14.85 -3.57
CA GLN A 97 -13.65 16.18 -4.04
C GLN A 97 -12.85 17.29 -3.33
N GLU A 98 -12.62 17.16 -2.02
CA GLU A 98 -11.87 18.15 -1.26
C GLU A 98 -10.39 18.18 -1.67
N VAL A 99 -9.77 17.02 -1.91
CA VAL A 99 -8.41 16.95 -2.49
C VAL A 99 -8.40 17.60 -3.87
N ALA A 100 -9.30 17.20 -4.77
CA ALA A 100 -9.37 17.76 -6.12
C ALA A 100 -9.58 19.28 -6.11
N ARG A 101 -10.43 19.79 -5.22
CA ARG A 101 -10.70 21.23 -5.05
C ARG A 101 -9.45 21.96 -4.57
N LYS A 102 -8.80 21.48 -3.50
CA LYS A 102 -7.60 22.09 -2.93
C LYS A 102 -6.46 22.12 -3.95
N GLU A 103 -6.21 21.01 -4.62
CA GLU A 103 -5.12 20.91 -5.57
C GLU A 103 -5.34 21.76 -6.82
N LYS A 104 -6.59 21.85 -7.31
CA LYS A 104 -6.92 22.79 -8.41
C LYS A 104 -6.75 24.26 -8.02
N GLN A 105 -6.96 24.62 -6.74
CA GLN A 105 -6.70 25.97 -6.26
C GLN A 105 -5.19 26.28 -6.21
N ILE A 106 -4.36 25.28 -5.92
CA ILE A 106 -2.90 25.43 -5.91
C ILE A 106 -2.37 25.52 -7.34
N ASN A 107 -2.78 24.61 -8.22
CA ASN A 107 -2.40 24.62 -9.62
C ASN A 107 -3.49 23.91 -10.46
N PRO A 108 -4.27 24.66 -11.27
CA PRO A 108 -5.32 24.10 -12.12
C PRO A 108 -4.85 23.07 -13.14
N ALA A 109 -3.56 23.08 -13.51
CA ALA A 109 -2.97 22.16 -14.48
C ALA A 109 -2.39 20.88 -13.85
N ARG A 110 -2.49 20.70 -12.53
CA ARG A 110 -2.02 19.47 -11.87
C ARG A 110 -2.86 18.26 -12.25
N ASN A 111 -2.19 17.18 -12.62
CA ASN A 111 -2.81 15.88 -12.74
C ASN A 111 -2.70 15.17 -11.39
N ASN A 112 -3.84 14.76 -10.86
CA ASN A 112 -3.91 14.10 -9.56
C ASN A 112 -4.62 12.77 -9.70
N VAL A 113 -4.14 11.79 -8.95
CA VAL A 113 -4.85 10.54 -8.70
C VAL A 113 -5.06 10.36 -7.21
N THR A 114 -6.08 9.62 -6.84
CA THR A 114 -6.39 9.32 -5.44
C THR A 114 -6.30 7.82 -5.19
N LEU A 115 -5.81 7.46 -4.01
CA LEU A 115 -5.57 6.08 -3.61
C LEU A 115 -6.48 5.71 -2.45
N THR A 116 -7.03 4.48 -2.53
CA THR A 116 -7.69 3.82 -1.40
C THR A 116 -6.83 2.64 -0.96
N LEU A 117 -6.37 2.66 0.29
CA LEU A 117 -5.61 1.55 0.88
C LEU A 117 -6.54 0.43 1.36
N ASN A 118 -6.00 -0.78 1.39
CA ASN A 118 -6.60 -1.93 2.06
C ASN A 118 -5.50 -2.73 2.76
N THR A 119 -5.80 -3.25 3.95
CA THR A 119 -4.96 -4.21 4.66
C THR A 119 -5.81 -5.37 5.13
N ASP A 120 -5.35 -6.59 4.85
CA ASP A 120 -5.95 -7.80 5.38
C ASP A 120 -4.90 -8.90 5.64
N GLY A 121 -5.26 -9.84 6.50
CA GLY A 121 -4.44 -10.97 6.92
C GLY A 121 -5.12 -12.32 6.64
N VAL A 122 -4.39 -13.25 6.04
CA VAL A 122 -4.83 -14.63 5.82
C VAL A 122 -3.92 -15.63 6.51
N LEU A 123 -4.51 -16.61 7.20
CA LEU A 123 -3.78 -17.74 7.76
C LEU A 123 -3.58 -18.83 6.70
N LEU A 124 -2.34 -19.07 6.31
CA LEU A 124 -1.95 -20.14 5.39
C LEU A 124 -1.88 -21.47 6.14
N LYS A 125 -3.04 -22.13 6.32
CA LYS A 125 -3.21 -23.35 7.13
C LYS A 125 -2.17 -24.45 6.87
N ARG A 126 -1.77 -24.65 5.61
CA ARG A 126 -0.82 -25.73 5.24
C ARG A 126 0.58 -25.54 5.84
N ILE A 127 1.00 -24.30 6.04
CA ILE A 127 2.35 -23.96 6.51
C ILE A 127 2.34 -23.28 7.88
N SER A 128 1.16 -23.14 8.50
CA SER A 128 0.94 -22.44 9.78
C SER A 128 1.62 -21.07 9.83
N ARG A 129 1.48 -20.30 8.75
CA ARG A 129 2.01 -18.94 8.63
C ARG A 129 0.88 -17.95 8.37
N SER A 130 0.96 -16.82 9.01
CA SER A 130 0.17 -15.64 8.68
C SER A 130 0.76 -14.94 7.47
N LEU A 131 -0.07 -14.48 6.55
CA LEU A 131 0.29 -13.62 5.41
C LEU A 131 -0.56 -12.36 5.49
N TRP A 132 0.08 -11.20 5.62
CA TRP A 132 -0.58 -9.90 5.63
C TRP A 132 -0.16 -9.12 4.40
N ILE A 133 -1.13 -8.48 3.75
CA ILE A 133 -0.90 -7.73 2.51
C ILE A 133 -1.54 -6.36 2.66
N THR A 134 -0.74 -5.33 2.37
CA THR A 134 -1.24 -3.97 2.16
C THR A 134 -1.32 -3.72 0.67
N CYS A 135 -2.51 -3.39 0.19
CA CYS A 135 -2.78 -3.05 -1.19
C CYS A 135 -3.34 -1.64 -1.31
N ALA A 136 -3.32 -1.09 -2.53
CA ALA A 136 -4.04 0.11 -2.89
C ALA A 136 -4.72 -0.03 -4.26
N CYS A 137 -5.73 0.79 -4.51
CA CYS A 137 -6.28 1.00 -5.85
C CYS A 137 -6.33 2.49 -6.21
N ILE A 138 -6.26 2.78 -7.50
CA ILE A 138 -6.40 4.12 -8.07
C ILE A 138 -7.90 4.38 -8.29
N ASN A 139 -8.46 5.38 -7.62
CA ASN A 139 -9.92 5.58 -7.63
C ASN A 139 -10.42 6.07 -8.98
N GLU A 140 -9.61 6.82 -9.73
CA GLU A 140 -9.94 7.40 -11.04
C GLU A 140 -10.21 6.33 -12.12
N LEU A 141 -9.79 5.09 -11.89
CA LEU A 141 -10.13 3.97 -12.77
C LEU A 141 -11.61 3.61 -12.63
N PRO A 142 -12.32 3.28 -13.73
CA PRO A 142 -13.67 2.75 -13.67
C PRO A 142 -13.78 1.53 -12.75
N ARG A 143 -14.88 1.38 -12.00
CA ARG A 143 -15.07 0.28 -11.03
C ARG A 143 -14.71 -1.12 -11.57
N LYS A 144 -15.04 -1.41 -12.83
CA LYS A 144 -14.76 -2.72 -13.46
C LYS A 144 -13.26 -2.97 -13.66
N THR A 145 -12.47 -1.93 -13.94
CA THR A 145 -11.02 -2.04 -14.15
C THR A 145 -10.23 -1.79 -12.87
N ARG A 146 -10.73 -0.94 -11.97
CA ARG A 146 -10.11 -0.59 -10.67
C ARG A 146 -9.75 -1.80 -9.81
N TYR A 147 -10.65 -2.78 -9.75
CA TYR A 147 -10.49 -3.99 -8.94
C TYR A 147 -9.97 -5.18 -9.75
N ASP A 148 -9.57 -4.98 -11.00
CA ASP A 148 -8.82 -6.00 -11.74
C ASP A 148 -7.49 -6.24 -11.03
N ILE A 149 -7.09 -7.49 -10.89
CA ILE A 149 -5.86 -7.87 -10.19
C ILE A 149 -4.60 -7.23 -10.80
N ASN A 150 -4.62 -6.91 -12.10
CA ASN A 150 -3.53 -6.24 -12.79
C ASN A 150 -3.46 -4.74 -12.48
N ASN A 151 -4.55 -4.15 -11.96
CA ASN A 151 -4.69 -2.74 -11.59
C ASN A 151 -4.65 -2.52 -10.07
N MET A 152 -4.46 -3.59 -9.29
CA MET A 152 -4.19 -3.48 -7.86
C MET A 152 -2.71 -3.21 -7.59
N LEU A 153 -2.45 -2.20 -6.77
CA LEU A 153 -1.13 -1.93 -6.22
C LEU A 153 -0.89 -2.87 -5.05
N ILE A 154 0.26 -3.51 -5.00
CA ILE A 154 0.73 -4.25 -3.83
C ILE A 154 1.76 -3.36 -3.14
N CYS A 155 1.41 -2.79 -1.98
CA CYS A 155 2.29 -1.89 -1.24
C CYS A 155 3.29 -2.69 -0.41
N SER A 156 2.82 -3.71 0.31
CA SER A 156 3.68 -4.60 1.08
C SER A 156 3.06 -5.98 1.28
N MET A 157 3.94 -6.93 1.61
CA MET A 157 3.57 -8.26 2.06
C MET A 157 4.44 -8.64 3.25
N SER A 158 3.82 -9.16 4.31
CA SER A 158 4.54 -9.71 5.45
C SER A 158 4.08 -11.12 5.78
N THR A 159 5.01 -11.96 6.22
CA THR A 159 4.68 -13.29 6.71
C THR A 159 5.38 -13.60 8.02
N GLY A 160 4.67 -14.23 8.93
CA GLY A 160 5.14 -14.57 10.27
C GLY A 160 4.41 -15.79 10.81
N ASP A 161 4.78 -16.20 12.03
CA ASP A 161 4.08 -17.28 12.74
C ASP A 161 2.64 -16.84 13.08
N ASP A 162 2.47 -15.58 13.48
CA ASP A 162 1.19 -15.00 13.92
C ASP A 162 0.84 -13.71 13.15
N LYS A 163 -0.30 -13.10 13.49
CA LYS A 163 -0.62 -11.72 13.06
C LYS A 163 0.51 -10.77 13.50
N PRO A 164 0.89 -9.79 12.66
CA PRO A 164 1.91 -8.83 13.04
C PRO A 164 1.47 -8.05 14.28
N LYS A 165 2.42 -7.85 15.20
CA LYS A 165 2.20 -6.94 16.32
C LYS A 165 2.16 -5.49 15.81
N LYS A 166 1.61 -4.59 16.60
CA LYS A 166 1.48 -3.17 16.22
C LYS A 166 2.83 -2.52 15.89
N ASP A 167 3.85 -2.78 16.69
CA ASP A 167 5.20 -2.25 16.46
C ASP A 167 5.85 -2.82 15.19
N GLU A 168 5.60 -4.10 14.91
CA GLU A 168 6.04 -4.76 13.67
C GLU A 168 5.32 -4.11 12.47
N TYR A 169 4.02 -3.88 12.58
CA TYR A 169 3.24 -3.27 11.51
C TYR A 169 3.60 -1.80 11.27
N SER A 170 3.91 -1.05 12.34
CA SER A 170 4.45 0.31 12.22
C SER A 170 5.73 0.34 11.38
N THR A 171 6.62 -0.63 11.60
CA THR A 171 7.86 -0.79 10.81
C THR A 171 7.56 -1.11 9.33
N ILE A 172 6.52 -1.91 9.06
CA ILE A 172 6.07 -2.20 7.68
C ILE A 172 5.52 -0.93 7.02
N LEU A 173 4.67 -0.17 7.73
CA LEU A 173 4.00 1.02 7.22
C LEU A 173 4.97 2.17 6.98
N GLN A 174 6.07 2.26 7.71
CA GLN A 174 7.02 3.38 7.59
C GLN A 174 7.51 3.58 6.15
N ASP A 175 7.91 2.52 5.46
CA ASP A 175 8.39 2.60 4.07
C ASP A 175 7.24 2.99 3.12
N ILE A 176 6.03 2.44 3.32
CA ILE A 176 4.84 2.77 2.52
C ILE A 176 4.47 4.25 2.70
N VAL A 177 4.40 4.73 3.94
CA VAL A 177 4.03 6.12 4.25
C VAL A 177 5.04 7.11 3.69
N ASN A 178 6.34 6.78 3.74
CA ASN A 178 7.37 7.62 3.13
C ASN A 178 7.18 7.76 1.62
N GLU A 179 6.86 6.65 0.94
CA GLU A 179 6.58 6.69 -0.51
C GLU A 179 5.28 7.42 -0.84
N LEU A 180 4.21 7.23 -0.05
CA LEU A 180 2.96 7.96 -0.23
C LEU A 180 3.16 9.48 -0.04
N LYS A 181 3.96 9.90 0.94
CA LYS A 181 4.32 11.33 1.12
C LYS A 181 5.14 11.87 -0.05
N PHE A 182 6.05 11.06 -0.60
CA PHE A 182 6.80 11.43 -1.80
C PHE A 182 5.85 11.66 -3.00
N LEU A 183 4.89 10.74 -3.22
CA LEU A 183 3.89 10.87 -4.28
C LEU A 183 2.97 12.09 -4.11
N GLU A 184 2.66 12.46 -2.87
CA GLU A 184 1.84 13.62 -2.52
C GLU A 184 2.58 14.95 -2.74
N GLN A 185 3.85 15.02 -2.31
CA GLN A 185 4.60 16.28 -2.23
C GLN A 185 5.46 16.56 -3.46
N VAL A 186 6.10 15.51 -4.00
CA VAL A 186 7.04 15.60 -5.12
C VAL A 186 6.37 15.22 -6.43
N GLY A 187 5.53 14.18 -6.41
CA GLY A 187 4.91 13.64 -7.60
C GLY A 187 5.84 12.71 -8.41
N PHE A 188 5.39 12.32 -9.60
CA PHE A 188 6.09 11.38 -10.47
C PHE A 188 5.69 11.57 -11.95
N ASP A 189 6.58 11.19 -12.86
CA ASP A 189 6.33 11.30 -14.30
C ASP A 189 5.89 9.96 -14.90
N VAL A 190 4.95 10.04 -15.83
CA VAL A 190 4.38 8.90 -16.54
C VAL A 190 4.45 9.15 -18.04
N LEU A 191 4.83 8.13 -18.82
CA LEU A 191 4.93 8.27 -20.27
C LEU A 191 3.61 7.90 -20.96
N LEU A 192 2.75 8.89 -21.15
CA LEU A 192 1.42 8.69 -21.75
C LEU A 192 1.42 8.90 -23.27
N PRO A 193 0.48 8.28 -24.01
CA PRO A 193 0.20 8.65 -25.40
C PRO A 193 -0.19 10.13 -25.48
N SER A 194 0.32 10.87 -26.47
CA SER A 194 -0.07 12.27 -26.66
C SER A 194 -1.57 12.38 -26.94
N THR A 195 -2.20 13.42 -26.38
CA THR A 195 -3.57 13.82 -26.69
C THR A 195 -3.69 14.46 -28.09
N VAL A 196 -2.57 14.80 -28.71
CA VAL A 196 -2.48 15.29 -30.09
C VAL A 196 -2.44 14.08 -31.03
N LYS A 197 -3.07 14.16 -32.21
CA LYS A 197 -3.15 13.09 -33.24
C LYS A 197 -1.78 12.59 -33.78
N THR A 198 -0.67 12.90 -33.14
CA THR A 198 0.65 12.35 -33.44
C THR A 198 0.89 11.14 -32.54
N HIS A 199 1.45 10.05 -33.08
CA HIS A 199 1.82 8.86 -32.30
C HIS A 199 2.96 9.09 -31.28
N ASN A 200 3.20 10.33 -30.87
CA ASN A 200 4.25 10.66 -29.91
C ASN A 200 3.77 10.37 -28.49
N ARG A 201 4.69 9.93 -27.63
CA ARG A 201 4.46 9.83 -26.20
C ARG A 201 4.99 11.08 -25.50
N THR A 202 4.32 11.51 -24.45
CA THR A 202 4.70 12.68 -23.65
C THR A 202 4.77 12.32 -22.18
N TYR A 203 5.78 12.83 -21.48
CA TYR A 203 5.81 12.74 -20.03
C TYR A 203 4.75 13.65 -19.44
N THR A 204 3.91 13.09 -18.59
CA THR A 204 2.89 13.81 -17.82
C THR A 204 3.20 13.62 -16.35
N HIS A 205 3.28 14.74 -15.62
CA HIS A 205 3.55 14.75 -14.19
C HIS A 205 2.26 14.56 -13.40
N PHE A 206 2.29 13.67 -12.41
CA PHE A 206 1.18 13.31 -11.54
C PHE A 206 1.53 13.43 -10.06
N TYR A 207 0.53 13.74 -9.25
CA TYR A 207 0.56 13.61 -7.79
C TYR A 207 -0.44 12.53 -7.35
N ALA A 208 -0.11 11.78 -6.30
CA ALA A 208 -1.04 10.78 -5.74
C ALA A 208 -1.39 11.07 -4.28
N PHE A 209 -2.69 11.04 -3.96
CA PHE A 209 -3.21 11.35 -2.64
C PHE A 209 -3.94 10.15 -2.05
N THR A 210 -3.50 9.67 -0.89
CA THR A 210 -4.27 8.64 -0.16
C THR A 210 -5.43 9.30 0.58
N ILE A 211 -6.67 8.93 0.23
CA ILE A 211 -7.86 9.58 0.77
C ILE A 211 -8.59 8.74 1.82
N THR A 212 -8.41 7.42 1.79
CA THR A 212 -9.06 6.50 2.72
C THR A 212 -8.34 5.15 2.79
N ALA A 213 -8.62 4.39 3.84
CA ALA A 213 -8.21 3.01 4.00
C ALA A 213 -9.43 2.17 4.39
N VAL A 214 -9.61 1.04 3.71
CA VAL A 214 -10.65 0.04 3.99
C VAL A 214 -9.99 -1.13 4.68
N CYS A 215 -10.25 -1.28 5.98
CA CYS A 215 -9.71 -2.35 6.80
C CYS A 215 -10.84 -2.97 7.61
N ASP A 216 -10.77 -4.28 7.85
CA ASP A 216 -11.58 -4.89 8.90
C ASP A 216 -11.16 -4.32 10.27
N LYS A 217 -11.97 -4.53 11.30
CA LYS A 217 -11.72 -3.90 12.61
C LYS A 217 -10.37 -4.30 13.24
N PRO A 218 -9.95 -5.59 13.22
CA PRO A 218 -8.61 -5.99 13.65
C PRO A 218 -7.46 -5.35 12.86
N ALA A 219 -7.53 -5.32 11.53
CA ALA A 219 -6.50 -4.68 10.71
C ALA A 219 -6.48 -3.16 10.93
N GLN A 220 -7.64 -2.53 11.08
CA GLN A 220 -7.77 -1.12 11.42
C GLN A 220 -7.05 -0.81 12.74
N ALA A 221 -7.23 -1.66 13.75
CA ALA A 221 -6.59 -1.48 15.06
C ALA A 221 -5.06 -1.54 14.99
N ILE A 222 -4.53 -2.46 14.19
CA ILE A 222 -3.10 -2.60 13.95
C ILE A 222 -2.56 -1.41 13.15
N MET A 223 -3.23 -1.04 12.05
CA MET A 223 -2.81 0.02 11.13
C MET A 223 -2.79 1.39 11.79
N MET A 224 -3.75 1.69 12.67
CA MET A 224 -3.86 2.97 13.38
C MET A 224 -3.21 2.95 14.77
N ASN A 225 -2.58 1.83 15.16
CA ASN A 225 -2.02 1.62 16.49
C ASN A 225 -3.02 1.86 17.65
N ILE A 226 -4.31 1.56 17.44
CA ILE A 226 -5.36 1.69 18.46
C ILE A 226 -5.68 0.35 19.13
N LYS A 227 -6.43 0.35 20.23
CA LYS A 227 -6.81 -0.89 20.94
C LYS A 227 -7.58 -1.85 20.03
N ASP A 228 -7.45 -3.14 20.32
CA ASP A 228 -8.22 -4.17 19.62
C ASP A 228 -9.72 -3.87 19.72
N PRO A 229 -10.53 -4.15 18.69
CA PRO A 229 -11.95 -3.81 18.64
C PRO A 229 -12.74 -4.26 19.87
N THR A 230 -12.33 -5.35 20.52
CA THR A 230 -12.99 -5.88 21.73
C THR A 230 -12.61 -5.16 23.03
N GLY A 231 -11.80 -4.11 22.98
CA GLY A 231 -11.35 -3.34 24.14
C GLY A 231 -12.21 -2.12 24.46
N PHE A 232 -12.10 -1.60 25.69
CA PHE A 232 -12.65 -0.28 26.03
C PHE A 232 -11.91 0.83 25.27
N PHE A 233 -12.67 1.76 24.67
CA PHE A 233 -12.15 2.85 23.82
C PHE A 233 -11.43 2.33 22.56
N SER A 234 -11.98 1.30 21.92
CA SER A 234 -11.42 0.64 20.73
C SER A 234 -11.83 1.29 19.41
N CYS A 235 -12.81 2.19 19.41
CA CYS A 235 -13.17 2.92 18.20
C CYS A 235 -12.17 4.07 17.96
N GLY A 236 -11.58 4.13 16.77
CA GLY A 236 -10.67 5.21 16.37
C GLY A 236 -11.34 6.57 16.16
N TRP A 237 -12.66 6.66 16.32
CA TRP A 237 -13.45 7.87 16.10
C TRP A 237 -14.23 8.30 17.35
N CYS A 238 -14.69 7.36 18.18
CA CYS A 238 -15.49 7.66 19.35
C CYS A 238 -15.00 6.88 20.58
N CYS A 239 -15.34 7.38 21.77
CA CYS A 239 -14.91 6.80 23.04
C CYS A 239 -15.87 5.72 23.58
N ILE A 240 -16.71 5.13 22.73
CA ILE A 240 -17.73 4.17 23.15
C ILE A 240 -17.08 2.78 23.33
N PRO A 241 -17.40 2.02 24.40
CA PRO A 241 -16.99 0.62 24.53
C PRO A 241 -17.50 -0.23 23.36
N GLY A 242 -16.64 -1.13 22.85
CA GLY A 242 -16.96 -2.06 21.76
C GLY A 242 -17.69 -3.31 22.21
#